data_AF-A0AA37UKI7-F1
#
_entry.id   AF-A0AA37UKI7-F1
#
_cell.length_a   1.000
_cell.length_b   1.000
_cell.length_c   1.000
_cell.angle_alpha   90.00
_cell.angle_beta   90.00
_cell.angle_gamma   90.00
#
_symmetry.space_group_name_H-M   'P 1'
#
loop_
_entity.id
_entity.type
_entity.pdbx_description
1 polymer ?
#
loop_
_entity_poly.entity_id
_entity_poly.type
_entity_poly.pdbx_seq_one_letter_code
_entity_poly.pdbx_strand_id
1 'polypeptide(L)'
;MAVVVSSGISQLKWIHFKMRREPLSDMEVFDDASRGTWGALMMLIKLKGGYLGSFGAFVAILTLAFSPFAQQIATFHARTTNSTAGATNLRSQQYLIALSSQSAPEGFIPILPFKAAVYNGLFAENGKPWLSLPVNCQTGNCTWEPFETLGVCNTCVDLTEFMSRTCEDDSAPEGNLTECGWSVPIGARLKTHADVFSMTPVFPQGLGDMSYSTIMKLVFMGTEKQGGIAGDLAPWARQCTLQACVQTLNSSIVNGELKETIVHATTNGTVAKATQESLEPIYISGENNKEPYPIDMKVMMGIRSWFSDLFRSGSASRNEEVINKTITTPDNVIVNLTVGISSGETFFDTDIVQAFYWNYYEYPTGIDMLMNDLATSVTVSFRSFNGTNVTGIAHTVESYIHVEWSFLTVPLLTILLTIIFLSAAIYQTYHHNANLWKSNVLATLVHGLDRSAREKLEDLGGLREQQKEAKTVKVQLSEGDGGLLRLSKYDDI
;
A
#
# COMPACT_ATOMS: atom_id res chain seq x y z
N MET A 1 35.21 26.45 12.36
CA MET A 1 36.43 26.04 11.63
C MET A 1 36.87 27.07 10.60
N ALA A 2 36.04 27.45 9.62
CA ALA A 2 36.41 28.41 8.57
C ALA A 2 36.99 29.74 9.09
N VAL A 3 36.40 30.34 10.14
CA VAL A 3 36.89 31.57 10.77
C VAL A 3 38.33 31.44 11.32
N VAL A 4 38.63 30.28 11.90
CA VAL A 4 39.94 29.98 12.50
C VAL A 4 41.00 29.81 11.40
N VAL A 5 40.67 29.08 10.34
CA VAL A 5 41.55 28.86 9.19
C VAL A 5 41.81 30.18 8.46
N SER A 6 40.77 30.97 8.21
CA SER A 6 40.86 32.31 7.61
C SER A 6 41.83 33.20 8.40
N SER A 7 41.65 33.30 9.72
CA SER A 7 42.51 34.10 10.59
C SER A 7 43.97 33.63 10.58
N GLY A 8 44.19 32.31 10.52
CA GLY A 8 45.53 31.73 10.42
C GLY A 8 46.20 32.05 9.09
N ILE A 9 45.50 31.91 7.95
CA ILE A 9 46.02 32.26 6.62
C ILE A 9 46.38 33.76 6.57
N SER A 10 45.53 34.64 7.11
CA SER A 10 45.84 36.07 7.18
C SER A 10 47.08 36.38 8.02
N GLN A 11 47.37 35.60 9.07
CA GLN A 11 48.59 35.75 9.87
C GLN A 11 49.84 35.26 9.11
N LEU A 12 49.73 34.17 8.34
CA LEU A 12 50.83 33.64 7.54
C LEU A 12 51.33 34.61 6.47
N LYS A 13 50.45 35.47 5.96
CA LYS A 13 50.79 36.58 5.07
C LYS A 13 51.96 37.41 5.59
N TRP A 14 51.87 37.85 6.84
CA TRP A 14 52.88 38.70 7.48
C TRP A 14 54.18 37.96 7.76
N ILE A 15 54.05 36.69 8.14
CA ILE A 15 55.17 35.80 8.40
C ILE A 15 55.96 35.52 7.11
N HIS A 16 55.25 35.35 5.99
CA HIS A 16 55.84 35.12 4.67
C HIS A 16 56.77 36.27 4.25
N PHE A 17 56.28 37.51 4.33
CA PHE A 17 57.08 38.71 4.04
C PHE A 17 58.13 39.03 5.09
N LYS A 18 58.00 38.54 6.33
CA LYS A 18 59.06 38.68 7.34
C LYS A 18 60.26 37.77 7.04
N MET A 19 60.00 36.53 6.63
CA MET A 19 61.07 35.54 6.41
C MET A 19 61.76 35.65 5.05
N ARG A 20 61.02 35.98 3.99
CA ARG A 20 61.50 35.88 2.61
C ARG A 20 61.18 37.13 1.81
N ARG A 21 62.01 37.37 0.80
CA ARG A 21 61.80 38.39 -0.23
C ARG A 21 60.91 37.82 -1.30
N GLU A 22 59.66 38.25 -1.32
CA GLU A 22 58.64 37.68 -2.21
C GLU A 22 57.89 38.80 -2.95
N PRO A 23 57.30 38.51 -4.12
CA PRO A 23 56.53 39.49 -4.87
C PRO A 23 55.39 40.11 -4.05
N LEU A 24 55.20 41.43 -4.16
CA LEU A 24 54.10 42.14 -3.50
C LEU A 24 52.73 41.55 -3.85
N SER A 25 52.57 41.00 -5.06
CA SER A 25 51.35 40.31 -5.50
C SER A 25 50.93 39.15 -4.60
N ASP A 26 51.84 38.57 -3.83
CA ASP A 26 51.53 37.42 -2.96
C ASP A 26 50.72 37.87 -1.73
N MET A 27 50.80 39.15 -1.36
CA MET A 27 49.95 39.76 -0.34
C MET A 27 48.46 39.63 -0.68
N GLU A 28 48.09 39.85 -1.94
CA GLU A 28 46.73 39.71 -2.47
C GLU A 28 46.30 38.24 -2.49
N VAL A 29 47.20 37.31 -2.84
CA VAL A 29 46.91 35.86 -2.85
C VAL A 29 46.56 35.34 -1.46
N PHE A 30 47.32 35.72 -0.42
CA PHE A 30 47.01 35.33 0.96
C PHE A 30 45.71 35.98 1.46
N ASP A 31 45.44 37.23 1.06
CA ASP A 31 44.23 37.95 1.46
C ASP A 31 42.98 37.30 0.84
N ASP A 32 43.00 37.03 -0.48
CA ASP A 32 41.96 36.32 -1.21
C ASP A 32 41.70 34.93 -0.61
N ALA A 33 42.76 34.18 -0.30
CA ALA A 33 42.65 32.85 0.28
C ALA A 33 42.04 32.84 1.69
N SER A 34 42.25 33.90 2.46
CA SER A 34 41.62 34.05 3.78
C SER A 34 40.14 34.42 3.71
N ARG A 35 39.68 35.04 2.61
CA ARG A 35 38.30 35.54 2.45
C ARG A 35 37.34 34.53 1.84
N GLY A 36 37.83 33.51 1.14
CA GLY A 36 36.97 32.53 0.50
C GLY A 36 37.69 31.32 -0.05
N THR A 37 36.92 30.27 -0.32
CA THR A 37 37.44 29.00 -0.83
C THR A 37 37.95 29.09 -2.26
N TRP A 38 37.43 30.03 -3.06
CA TRP A 38 37.96 30.33 -4.40
C TRP A 38 39.38 30.90 -4.35
N GLY A 39 39.65 31.82 -3.42
CA GLY A 39 41.00 32.34 -3.20
C GLY A 39 41.94 31.25 -2.70
N ALA A 40 41.47 30.37 -1.81
CA ALA A 40 42.23 29.23 -1.32
C ALA A 40 42.58 28.25 -2.46
N LEU A 41 41.63 27.98 -3.36
CA LEU A 41 41.87 27.16 -4.54
C LEU A 41 42.93 27.81 -5.47
N MET A 42 42.81 29.11 -5.72
CA MET A 42 43.77 29.83 -6.55
C MET A 42 45.18 29.88 -5.93
N MET A 43 45.28 29.93 -4.60
CA MET A 43 46.54 29.86 -3.88
C MET A 43 47.23 28.49 -4.07
N LEU A 44 46.46 27.40 -4.05
CA LEU A 44 46.96 26.05 -4.34
C LEU A 44 47.42 25.91 -5.79
N ILE A 45 46.61 26.37 -6.75
CA ILE A 45 46.95 26.29 -8.19
C ILE A 45 48.21 27.10 -8.50
N LYS A 46 48.35 28.29 -7.91
CA LYS A 46 49.51 29.15 -8.14
C LYS A 46 50.75 28.72 -7.33
N LEU A 47 50.62 27.81 -6.36
CA LEU A 47 51.70 27.36 -5.45
C LEU A 47 52.43 28.50 -4.72
N LYS A 48 51.74 29.61 -4.48
CA LYS A 48 52.31 30.85 -3.92
C LYS A 48 52.24 30.94 -2.39
N GLY A 49 51.69 29.92 -1.73
CA GLY A 49 51.43 29.92 -0.29
C GLY A 49 52.54 29.40 0.61
N GLY A 50 53.62 28.86 0.04
CA GLY A 50 54.54 27.98 0.76
C GLY A 50 53.83 26.74 1.33
N TYR A 51 54.54 25.91 2.12
CA TYR A 51 53.97 24.67 2.66
C TYR A 51 52.80 24.92 3.61
N LEU A 52 52.96 25.88 4.54
CA LEU A 52 51.95 26.11 5.58
C LEU A 52 50.73 26.88 5.06
N GLY A 53 50.91 27.84 4.15
CA GLY A 53 49.79 28.53 3.51
C GLY A 53 49.01 27.63 2.55
N SER A 54 49.70 26.74 1.81
CA SER A 54 49.03 25.73 0.98
C SER A 54 48.26 24.72 1.84
N PHE A 55 48.82 24.30 2.98
CA PHE A 55 48.11 23.45 3.94
C PHE A 55 46.85 24.15 4.49
N GLY A 56 46.94 25.42 4.88
CA GLY A 56 45.78 26.21 5.30
C GLY A 56 44.71 26.33 4.22
N ALA A 57 45.11 26.57 2.97
CA ALA A 57 44.21 26.64 1.82
C ALA A 57 43.49 25.30 1.55
N PHE A 58 44.21 24.18 1.65
CA PHE A 58 43.62 22.84 1.57
C PHE A 58 42.57 22.61 2.66
N VAL A 59 42.90 22.94 3.91
CA VAL A 59 41.96 22.81 5.04
C VAL A 59 40.73 23.71 4.83
N ALA A 60 40.90 24.94 4.32
CA ALA A 60 39.80 25.84 4.00
C ALA A 60 38.81 25.23 2.98
N ILE A 61 39.32 24.58 1.93
CA ILE A 61 38.48 23.87 0.95
C ILE A 61 37.79 22.66 1.60
N LEU A 62 38.53 21.88 2.39
CA LEU A 62 37.98 20.68 3.04
C LEU A 62 36.85 21.02 4.02
N THR A 63 36.86 22.20 4.65
CA THR A 63 35.75 22.62 5.53
C THR A 63 34.40 22.74 4.82
N LEU A 64 34.35 22.86 3.49
CA LEU A 64 33.10 22.82 2.73
C LEU A 64 32.41 21.46 2.81
N ALA A 65 33.18 20.38 2.87
CA ALA A 65 32.65 19.02 2.98
C ALA A 65 32.05 18.72 4.36
N PHE A 66 32.32 19.55 5.38
CA PHE A 66 31.83 19.31 6.73
C PHE A 66 30.30 19.21 6.80
N SER A 67 29.58 20.18 6.22
CA SER A 67 28.12 20.25 6.26
C SER A 67 27.43 19.06 5.58
N PRO A 68 27.71 18.73 4.30
CA PRO A 68 27.05 17.60 3.64
C PRO A 68 27.37 16.26 4.31
N PHE A 69 28.59 16.06 4.83
CA PHE A 69 28.92 14.83 5.56
C PHE A 69 28.22 14.76 6.92
N ALA A 70 28.11 15.89 7.64
CA ALA A 70 27.38 15.94 8.90
C ALA A 70 25.88 15.60 8.74
N GLN A 71 25.26 16.04 7.63
CA GLN A 71 23.86 15.72 7.33
C GLN A 71 23.64 14.23 7.04
N GLN A 72 24.64 13.52 6.53
CA GLN A 72 24.54 12.09 6.19
C GLN A 72 24.86 11.16 7.38
N ILE A 73 25.21 11.68 8.56
CA ILE A 73 25.53 10.84 9.74
C ILE A 73 24.30 10.07 10.23
N ALA A 74 23.12 10.67 10.19
CA ALA A 74 21.89 10.08 10.71
C ALA A 74 20.90 9.85 9.57
N THR A 75 20.64 8.58 9.28
CA THR A 75 19.59 8.15 8.35
C THR A 75 18.40 7.64 9.15
N PHE A 76 17.19 8.03 8.74
CA PHE A 76 15.95 7.62 9.41
C PHE A 76 15.29 6.53 8.57
N HIS A 77 15.18 5.33 9.14
CA HIS A 77 14.47 4.22 8.51
C HIS A 77 13.16 3.97 9.23
N ALA A 78 12.08 3.93 8.47
CA ALA A 78 10.79 3.46 8.95
C ALA A 78 10.83 1.95 9.09
N ARG A 79 10.50 1.43 10.28
CA ARG A 79 10.38 0.00 10.53
C ARG A 79 9.01 -0.31 11.10
N THR A 80 8.40 -1.37 10.61
CA THR A 80 7.18 -1.93 11.19
C THR A 80 7.52 -2.73 12.44
N THR A 81 6.93 -2.36 13.56
CA THR A 81 7.11 -3.02 14.86
C THR A 81 5.76 -3.39 15.46
N ASN A 82 5.76 -4.40 16.34
CA ASN A 82 4.56 -4.85 17.03
C ASN A 82 4.16 -3.79 18.06
N SER A 83 2.92 -3.32 17.96
CA SER A 83 2.33 -2.38 18.91
C SER A 83 1.85 -3.10 20.16
N THR A 84 1.76 -2.36 21.26
CA THR A 84 1.04 -2.80 22.48
C THR A 84 -0.47 -2.68 22.34
N ALA A 85 -0.95 -1.97 21.30
CA ALA A 85 -2.37 -1.97 20.95
C ALA A 85 -2.80 -3.38 20.54
N GLY A 86 -3.83 -3.92 21.20
CA GLY A 86 -4.39 -5.22 20.83
C GLY A 86 -5.15 -5.15 19.50
N ALA A 87 -5.09 -6.24 18.73
CA ALA A 87 -5.97 -6.46 17.59
C ALA A 87 -6.93 -7.62 17.89
N THR A 88 -8.22 -7.46 17.59
CA THR A 88 -9.21 -8.52 17.81
C THR A 88 -10.05 -8.73 16.56
N ASN A 89 -10.10 -9.98 16.10
CA ASN A 89 -11.04 -10.46 15.09
C ASN A 89 -12.05 -11.40 15.79
N LEU A 90 -13.06 -11.87 15.06
CA LEU A 90 -14.10 -12.77 15.54
C LEU A 90 -14.07 -14.07 14.75
N ARG A 91 -14.32 -15.18 15.43
CA ARG A 91 -14.59 -16.49 14.84
C ARG A 91 -15.88 -17.07 15.40
N SER A 92 -16.59 -17.86 14.61
CA SER A 92 -17.75 -18.62 15.08
C SER A 92 -17.33 -20.04 15.42
N GLN A 93 -17.58 -20.47 16.65
CA GLN A 93 -17.34 -21.87 17.08
C GLN A 93 -18.62 -22.70 17.09
N GLN A 94 -19.77 -22.05 17.14
CA GLN A 94 -21.09 -22.67 17.21
C GLN A 94 -22.15 -21.71 16.69
N TYR A 95 -23.25 -22.24 16.17
CA TYR A 95 -24.40 -21.43 15.77
C TYR A 95 -25.71 -22.13 16.14
N LEU A 96 -26.32 -21.69 17.24
CA LEU A 96 -27.38 -22.45 17.93
C LEU A 96 -28.75 -21.76 18.01
N ILE A 97 -28.86 -20.51 17.55
CA ILE A 97 -30.05 -19.69 17.81
C ILE A 97 -30.91 -19.53 16.55
N ALA A 98 -32.16 -19.99 16.63
CA ALA A 98 -33.21 -19.76 15.64
C ALA A 98 -34.47 -19.21 16.34
N LEU A 99 -35.28 -18.43 15.62
CA LEU A 99 -36.55 -17.93 16.14
C LEU A 99 -37.67 -18.91 15.77
N SER A 100 -38.57 -19.21 16.70
CA SER A 100 -39.76 -20.01 16.41
C SER A 100 -40.79 -19.19 15.62
N SER A 101 -41.45 -19.80 14.64
CA SER A 101 -42.51 -19.19 13.84
C SER A 101 -43.67 -20.18 13.67
N GLN A 102 -44.91 -19.73 13.89
CA GLN A 102 -46.10 -20.55 13.70
C GLN A 102 -46.57 -20.61 12.23
N SER A 103 -46.10 -19.69 11.39
CA SER A 103 -46.48 -19.58 9.97
C SER A 103 -45.42 -20.15 9.02
N ALA A 104 -44.21 -20.45 9.50
CA ALA A 104 -43.17 -21.03 8.67
C ALA A 104 -43.39 -22.55 8.52
N PRO A 105 -43.26 -23.13 7.32
CA PRO A 105 -43.43 -24.57 7.09
C PRO A 105 -42.59 -25.45 8.03
N GLU A 106 -41.37 -25.01 8.34
CA GLU A 106 -40.43 -25.73 9.21
C GLU A 106 -40.49 -25.28 10.69
N GLY A 107 -41.38 -24.35 11.04
CA GLY A 107 -41.55 -23.87 12.42
C GLY A 107 -40.48 -22.90 12.93
N PHE A 108 -39.47 -22.58 12.12
CA PHE A 108 -38.34 -21.71 12.50
C PHE A 108 -38.02 -20.68 11.42
N ILE A 109 -37.43 -19.55 11.82
CA ILE A 109 -36.90 -18.50 10.92
C ILE A 109 -35.55 -17.97 11.42
N PRO A 110 -34.70 -17.43 10.53
CA PRO A 110 -33.42 -16.85 10.91
C PRO A 110 -33.59 -15.53 11.66
N ILE A 111 -32.59 -15.20 12.49
CA ILE A 111 -32.48 -13.91 13.16
C ILE A 111 -32.25 -12.76 12.17
N LEU A 112 -32.60 -11.53 12.57
CA LEU A 112 -32.46 -10.35 11.71
C LEU A 112 -31.02 -10.09 11.20
N PRO A 113 -29.94 -10.25 12.00
CA PRO A 113 -28.57 -10.08 11.51
C PRO A 113 -28.21 -11.03 10.36
N PHE A 114 -28.76 -12.25 10.39
CA PHE A 114 -28.59 -13.22 9.31
C PHE A 114 -29.30 -12.76 8.04
N LYS A 115 -30.55 -12.31 8.16
CA LYS A 115 -31.32 -11.79 7.02
C LYS A 115 -30.62 -10.58 6.38
N ALA A 116 -30.16 -9.63 7.20
CA ALA A 116 -29.44 -8.45 6.74
C ALA A 116 -28.14 -8.83 6.01
N ALA A 117 -27.40 -9.82 6.52
CA ALA A 117 -26.21 -10.31 5.86
C ALA A 117 -26.51 -10.93 4.48
N VAL A 118 -27.60 -11.69 4.34
CA VAL A 118 -27.99 -12.23 3.03
C VAL A 118 -28.30 -11.13 2.02
N TYR A 119 -29.07 -10.11 2.41
CA TYR A 119 -29.32 -8.96 1.53
C TYR A 119 -28.04 -8.20 1.16
N ASN A 120 -27.13 -8.01 2.12
CA ASN A 120 -25.82 -7.41 1.86
C ASN A 120 -25.01 -8.25 0.85
N GLY A 121 -24.99 -9.58 0.99
CA GLY A 121 -24.26 -10.45 0.08
C GLY A 121 -24.85 -10.51 -1.33
N LEU A 122 -26.16 -10.27 -1.48
CA LEU A 122 -26.84 -10.27 -2.78
C LEU A 122 -26.70 -8.95 -3.55
N PHE A 123 -26.64 -7.83 -2.83
CA PHE A 123 -26.81 -6.50 -3.42
C PHE A 123 -25.68 -5.51 -3.11
N ALA A 124 -24.62 -5.91 -2.40
CA ALA A 124 -23.48 -5.03 -2.16
C ALA A 124 -22.57 -4.95 -3.39
N GLU A 125 -22.71 -3.89 -4.18
CA GLU A 125 -21.83 -3.60 -5.33
C GLU A 125 -20.42 -3.15 -4.95
N ASN A 126 -20.15 -2.94 -3.66
CA ASN A 126 -18.85 -2.44 -3.19
C ASN A 126 -17.75 -3.51 -3.14
N GLY A 127 -18.07 -4.78 -3.44
CA GLY A 127 -17.14 -5.91 -3.35
C GLY A 127 -16.62 -6.15 -1.93
N LYS A 128 -17.34 -5.69 -0.90
CA LYS A 128 -16.95 -5.76 0.53
C LYS A 128 -18.06 -6.40 1.38
N PRO A 129 -18.42 -7.68 1.16
CA PRO A 129 -19.43 -8.38 1.95
C PRO A 129 -19.08 -8.49 3.45
N TRP A 130 -17.82 -8.23 3.85
CA TRP A 130 -17.33 -8.28 5.22
C TRP A 130 -17.49 -6.98 6.04
N LEU A 131 -18.02 -5.90 5.47
CA LEU A 131 -18.06 -4.57 6.12
C LEU A 131 -18.77 -4.56 7.49
N SER A 132 -19.70 -5.49 7.72
CA SER A 132 -20.45 -5.60 8.97
C SER A 132 -19.74 -6.37 10.08
N LEU A 133 -18.53 -6.89 9.83
CA LEU A 133 -17.74 -7.60 10.83
C LEU A 133 -17.04 -6.59 11.77
N PRO A 134 -17.33 -6.59 13.08
CA PRO A 134 -16.76 -5.61 14.02
C PRO A 134 -15.33 -6.01 14.44
N VAL A 135 -14.38 -5.95 13.51
CA VAL A 135 -12.95 -6.18 13.77
C VAL A 135 -12.33 -4.93 14.42
N ASN A 136 -11.53 -5.12 15.47
CA ASN A 136 -10.80 -4.03 16.12
C ASN A 136 -9.33 -4.05 15.71
N CYS A 137 -8.90 -2.99 15.03
CA CYS A 137 -7.50 -2.76 14.66
C CYS A 137 -7.20 -1.26 14.71
N GLN A 138 -6.66 -0.80 15.83
CA GLN A 138 -6.46 0.63 16.08
C GLN A 138 -5.36 1.25 15.21
N THR A 139 -4.38 0.46 14.78
CA THR A 139 -3.20 0.94 14.04
C THR A 139 -3.43 0.96 12.52
N GLY A 140 -4.54 0.40 12.04
CA GLY A 140 -4.82 0.24 10.62
C GLY A 140 -3.97 -0.82 9.92
N ASN A 141 -3.04 -1.49 10.62
CA ASN A 141 -2.27 -2.62 10.11
C ASN A 141 -2.25 -3.73 11.17
N CYS A 142 -2.96 -4.82 10.94
CA CYS A 142 -3.06 -5.92 11.91
C CYS A 142 -2.95 -7.28 11.23
N THR A 143 -2.40 -8.25 11.94
CA THR A 143 -2.26 -9.63 11.45
C THR A 143 -2.73 -10.61 12.50
N TRP A 144 -3.45 -11.65 12.08
CA TRP A 144 -3.86 -12.77 12.92
C TRP A 144 -3.22 -14.05 12.40
N GLU A 145 -2.87 -14.95 13.31
CA GLU A 145 -2.51 -16.31 12.90
C GLU A 145 -3.73 -17.00 12.27
N PRO A 146 -3.53 -17.91 11.30
CA PRO A 146 -4.63 -18.62 10.68
C PRO A 146 -5.53 -19.31 11.72
N PHE A 147 -6.84 -19.07 11.63
CA PHE A 147 -7.81 -19.60 12.58
C PHE A 147 -9.03 -20.21 11.88
N GLU A 148 -9.60 -21.23 12.52
CA GLU A 148 -10.80 -21.91 12.05
C GLU A 148 -12.07 -21.20 12.54
N THR A 149 -13.05 -21.06 11.64
CA THR A 149 -14.39 -20.53 11.93
C THR A 149 -15.45 -21.33 11.22
N LEU A 150 -16.61 -21.48 11.87
CA LEU A 150 -17.84 -21.89 11.21
C LEU A 150 -18.30 -20.80 10.23
N GLY A 151 -18.73 -21.22 9.05
CA GLY A 151 -19.18 -20.35 7.98
C GLY A 151 -20.03 -21.08 6.95
N VAL A 152 -20.16 -20.46 5.79
CA VAL A 152 -20.85 -21.01 4.62
C VAL A 152 -19.89 -21.03 3.45
N CYS A 153 -19.86 -22.16 2.76
CA CYS A 153 -19.07 -22.39 1.56
C CYS A 153 -20.01 -22.55 0.37
N ASN A 154 -19.53 -22.15 -0.81
CA ASN A 154 -20.21 -22.40 -2.06
C ASN A 154 -19.34 -23.29 -2.96
N THR A 155 -19.98 -24.05 -3.84
CA THR A 155 -19.32 -24.81 -4.90
C THR A 155 -20.23 -24.82 -6.12
N CYS A 156 -19.70 -24.51 -7.30
CA CYS A 156 -20.45 -24.52 -8.55
C CYS A 156 -19.91 -25.59 -9.51
N VAL A 157 -20.82 -26.30 -10.17
CA VAL A 157 -20.52 -27.35 -11.15
C VAL A 157 -21.27 -27.09 -12.45
N ASP A 158 -20.66 -27.44 -13.58
CA ASP A 158 -21.29 -27.35 -14.90
C ASP A 158 -22.27 -28.51 -15.08
N LEU A 159 -23.48 -28.20 -15.56
CA LEU A 159 -24.53 -29.17 -15.88
C LEU A 159 -24.91 -29.18 -17.36
N THR A 160 -24.18 -28.45 -18.21
CA THR A 160 -24.52 -28.25 -19.63
C THR A 160 -24.63 -29.57 -20.39
N GLU A 161 -23.81 -30.58 -20.06
CA GLU A 161 -23.86 -31.91 -20.68
C GLU A 161 -25.14 -32.70 -20.37
N PHE A 162 -25.85 -32.36 -19.29
CA PHE A 162 -27.09 -33.02 -18.87
C PHE A 162 -28.35 -32.30 -19.38
N MET A 163 -28.19 -31.25 -20.19
CA MET A 163 -29.32 -30.51 -20.75
C MET A 163 -30.00 -31.29 -21.86
N SER A 164 -31.32 -31.35 -21.80
CA SER A 164 -32.17 -31.91 -22.85
C SER A 164 -33.12 -30.85 -23.41
N ARG A 165 -33.29 -30.83 -24.74
CA ARG A 165 -34.29 -29.98 -25.40
C ARG A 165 -35.70 -30.48 -25.03
N THR A 166 -36.59 -29.57 -24.65
CA THR A 166 -37.97 -29.89 -24.22
C THR A 166 -38.95 -28.93 -24.91
N CYS A 167 -40.03 -29.46 -25.49
CA CYS A 167 -41.08 -28.69 -26.17
C CYS A 167 -42.43 -28.98 -25.47
N GLU A 168 -43.36 -28.02 -25.42
CA GLU A 168 -44.61 -28.13 -24.64
C GLU A 168 -45.64 -29.14 -25.22
N ASP A 169 -45.54 -29.55 -26.49
CA ASP A 169 -46.62 -30.26 -27.22
C ASP A 169 -46.25 -31.63 -27.82
N ASP A 170 -45.26 -32.37 -27.28
CA ASP A 170 -44.74 -33.63 -27.89
C ASP A 170 -44.32 -33.47 -29.37
N SER A 171 -44.22 -32.23 -29.86
CA SER A 171 -43.72 -31.90 -31.19
C SER A 171 -42.25 -32.33 -31.25
N ALA A 172 -41.88 -32.99 -32.35
CA ALA A 172 -40.56 -33.57 -32.50
C ALA A 172 -39.48 -32.50 -32.19
N PRO A 173 -38.42 -32.84 -31.43
CA PRO A 173 -37.31 -31.92 -31.12
C PRO A 173 -36.55 -31.44 -32.36
N GLU A 174 -36.96 -31.86 -33.56
CA GLU A 174 -36.51 -31.40 -34.88
C GLU A 174 -37.29 -30.18 -35.41
N GLY A 175 -38.33 -29.72 -34.70
CA GLY A 175 -39.12 -28.53 -35.05
C GLY A 175 -38.38 -27.18 -34.88
N ASN A 176 -39.05 -26.11 -35.31
CA ASN A 176 -38.58 -24.72 -35.31
C ASN A 176 -37.86 -24.36 -33.99
N LEU A 177 -36.64 -23.82 -34.08
CA LEU A 177 -35.78 -23.56 -32.90
C LEU A 177 -36.42 -22.61 -31.87
N THR A 178 -37.42 -21.84 -32.28
CA THR A 178 -38.05 -20.79 -31.48
C THR A 178 -39.11 -21.29 -30.49
N GLU A 179 -39.66 -22.50 -30.66
CA GLU A 179 -40.80 -22.97 -29.85
C GLU A 179 -40.43 -23.91 -28.71
N CYS A 180 -39.19 -24.40 -28.70
CA CYS A 180 -38.70 -25.32 -27.68
C CYS A 180 -37.71 -24.65 -26.75
N GLY A 181 -37.64 -25.15 -25.53
CA GLY A 181 -36.65 -24.74 -24.55
C GLY A 181 -35.73 -25.88 -24.13
N TRP A 182 -35.16 -25.75 -22.94
CA TRP A 182 -34.20 -26.69 -22.37
C TRP A 182 -34.59 -27.04 -20.95
N SER A 183 -34.32 -28.27 -20.55
CA SER A 183 -34.48 -28.71 -19.17
C SER A 183 -33.26 -29.51 -18.72
N VAL A 184 -33.08 -29.59 -17.40
CA VAL A 184 -32.17 -30.54 -16.77
C VAL A 184 -32.99 -31.50 -15.89
N PRO A 185 -32.48 -32.72 -15.60
CA PRO A 185 -33.21 -33.74 -14.83
C PRO A 185 -33.71 -33.30 -13.44
N ILE A 186 -33.13 -32.22 -12.90
CA ILE A 186 -33.41 -31.68 -11.56
C ILE A 186 -34.62 -30.72 -11.58
N GLY A 187 -35.31 -30.58 -12.71
CA GLY A 187 -36.59 -29.84 -12.83
C GLY A 187 -36.45 -28.37 -13.22
N ALA A 188 -35.23 -27.84 -13.31
CA ALA A 188 -34.99 -26.52 -13.88
C ALA A 188 -35.22 -26.56 -15.41
N ARG A 189 -35.89 -25.52 -15.92
CA ARG A 189 -36.25 -25.43 -17.34
C ARG A 189 -36.32 -23.99 -17.83
N LEU A 190 -35.93 -23.81 -19.08
CA LEU A 190 -36.23 -22.67 -19.94
C LEU A 190 -37.39 -23.13 -20.83
N LYS A 191 -38.51 -22.40 -20.89
CA LYS A 191 -39.70 -22.86 -21.63
C LYS A 191 -39.52 -22.64 -23.13
N THR A 192 -38.96 -21.50 -23.50
CA THR A 192 -38.74 -21.09 -24.89
C THR A 192 -37.36 -20.48 -25.08
N HIS A 193 -36.95 -20.27 -26.33
CA HIS A 193 -35.74 -19.49 -26.67
C HIS A 193 -35.74 -18.05 -26.11
N ALA A 194 -36.92 -17.49 -25.83
CA ALA A 194 -37.06 -16.14 -25.30
C ALA A 194 -36.80 -16.06 -23.78
N ASP A 195 -36.80 -17.20 -23.08
CA ASP A 195 -36.36 -17.28 -21.68
C ASP A 195 -34.84 -17.34 -21.66
N VAL A 196 -34.22 -16.17 -21.54
CA VAL A 196 -32.76 -16.01 -21.69
C VAL A 196 -31.97 -16.45 -20.47
N PHE A 197 -32.64 -16.54 -19.31
CA PHE A 197 -32.05 -17.00 -18.07
C PHE A 197 -33.10 -17.58 -17.14
N SER A 198 -32.76 -18.57 -16.33
CA SER A 198 -33.59 -19.04 -15.23
C SER A 198 -32.75 -19.39 -14.01
N MET A 199 -33.36 -19.22 -12.84
CA MET A 199 -32.85 -19.63 -11.55
C MET A 199 -33.90 -20.53 -10.89
N THR A 200 -33.52 -21.76 -10.59
CA THR A 200 -34.39 -22.72 -9.91
C THR A 200 -33.72 -23.20 -8.62
N PRO A 201 -34.31 -22.95 -7.45
CA PRO A 201 -33.80 -23.47 -6.19
C PRO A 201 -34.15 -24.95 -6.01
N VAL A 202 -33.28 -25.68 -5.33
CA VAL A 202 -33.50 -27.04 -4.88
C VAL A 202 -33.12 -27.12 -3.41
N PHE A 203 -34.12 -27.37 -2.57
CA PHE A 203 -33.95 -27.53 -1.12
C PHE A 203 -34.00 -29.00 -0.75
N PRO A 204 -33.34 -29.42 0.35
CA PRO A 204 -33.46 -30.79 0.84
C PRO A 204 -34.91 -31.11 1.19
N GLN A 205 -35.54 -32.02 0.44
CA GLN A 205 -36.91 -32.45 0.68
C GLN A 205 -36.90 -33.58 1.73
N GLY A 206 -36.71 -33.23 2.99
CA GLY A 206 -36.76 -34.18 4.10
C GLY A 206 -35.42 -34.88 4.44
N LEU A 207 -35.55 -35.90 5.28
CA LEU A 207 -34.45 -36.58 5.98
C LEU A 207 -33.82 -37.67 5.10
N GLY A 208 -32.84 -37.32 4.27
CA GLY A 208 -32.08 -38.32 3.50
C GLY A 208 -31.59 -37.92 2.11
N ASP A 209 -32.14 -36.84 1.53
CA ASP A 209 -31.93 -36.57 0.10
C ASP A 209 -30.65 -35.78 -0.21
N MET A 210 -30.12 -35.05 0.77
CA MET A 210 -28.88 -34.28 0.65
C MET A 210 -28.08 -34.30 1.95
N SER A 211 -26.83 -33.86 1.88
CA SER A 211 -26.02 -33.65 3.08
C SER A 211 -26.75 -32.70 4.03
N TYR A 212 -26.73 -33.02 5.31
CA TYR A 212 -27.37 -32.19 6.33
C TYR A 212 -26.72 -30.80 6.46
N SER A 213 -25.49 -30.62 5.95
CA SER A 213 -24.81 -29.32 5.88
C SER A 213 -25.28 -28.45 4.71
N THR A 214 -25.96 -29.03 3.70
CA THR A 214 -26.47 -28.29 2.53
C THR A 214 -27.60 -27.34 2.93
N ILE A 215 -27.43 -26.05 2.62
CA ILE A 215 -28.46 -25.03 2.82
C ILE A 215 -29.41 -25.05 1.63
N MET A 216 -28.87 -24.88 0.42
CA MET A 216 -29.64 -24.93 -0.83
C MET A 216 -28.73 -25.21 -2.02
N LYS A 217 -29.33 -25.67 -3.12
CA LYS A 217 -28.72 -25.67 -4.44
C LYS A 217 -29.49 -24.71 -5.33
N LEU A 218 -28.79 -23.96 -6.18
CA LEU A 218 -29.38 -23.13 -7.22
C LEU A 218 -28.93 -23.67 -8.56
N VAL A 219 -29.89 -23.96 -9.44
CA VAL A 219 -29.65 -24.34 -10.81
C VAL A 219 -29.92 -23.13 -11.69
N PHE A 220 -28.89 -22.69 -12.40
CA PHE A 220 -28.94 -21.62 -13.37
C PHE A 220 -28.92 -22.22 -14.77
N MET A 221 -29.75 -21.68 -15.65
CA MET A 221 -29.72 -22.01 -17.07
C MET A 221 -29.79 -20.72 -17.87
N GLY A 222 -29.15 -20.67 -19.02
CA GLY A 222 -29.30 -19.56 -19.96
C GLY A 222 -29.19 -20.02 -21.40
N THR A 223 -29.69 -19.21 -22.32
CA THR A 223 -29.64 -19.50 -23.77
C THR A 223 -28.47 -18.83 -24.48
N GLU A 224 -27.81 -17.86 -23.84
CA GLU A 224 -26.69 -17.11 -24.40
C GLU A 224 -25.43 -17.32 -23.54
N LYS A 225 -24.32 -17.69 -24.18
CA LYS A 225 -23.04 -17.84 -23.49
C LYS A 225 -22.42 -16.47 -23.25
N GLN A 226 -21.83 -16.29 -22.07
CA GLN A 226 -21.09 -15.08 -21.74
C GLN A 226 -19.99 -14.78 -22.77
N GLY A 227 -19.94 -13.52 -23.24
CA GLY A 227 -18.98 -13.07 -24.26
C GLY A 227 -19.27 -13.59 -25.68
N GLY A 228 -20.43 -14.23 -25.89
CA GLY A 228 -20.91 -14.64 -27.20
C GLY A 228 -21.45 -13.49 -28.06
N ILE A 229 -22.06 -13.81 -29.20
CA ILE A 229 -22.73 -12.83 -30.05
C ILE A 229 -24.19 -12.73 -29.59
N ALA A 230 -24.71 -11.50 -29.47
CA ALA A 230 -26.11 -11.25 -29.15
C ALA A 230 -27.06 -12.05 -30.07
N GLY A 231 -27.98 -12.82 -29.48
CA GLY A 231 -28.94 -13.64 -30.22
C GLY A 231 -28.37 -14.95 -30.80
N ASP A 232 -27.09 -15.27 -30.59
CA ASP A 232 -26.56 -16.60 -30.89
C ASP A 232 -26.95 -17.59 -29.78
N LEU A 233 -27.54 -18.71 -30.20
CA LEU A 233 -28.12 -19.67 -29.29
C LEU A 233 -27.05 -20.64 -28.78
N ALA A 234 -26.56 -20.39 -27.58
CA ALA A 234 -25.53 -21.17 -26.89
C ALA A 234 -26.01 -21.54 -25.47
N PRO A 235 -26.90 -22.55 -25.35
CA PRO A 235 -27.51 -22.92 -24.09
C PRO A 235 -26.49 -23.52 -23.11
N TRP A 236 -26.62 -23.16 -21.84
CA TRP A 236 -25.73 -23.60 -20.77
C TRP A 236 -26.52 -23.83 -19.47
N ALA A 237 -25.99 -24.67 -18.59
CA ALA A 237 -26.54 -24.92 -17.27
C ALA A 237 -25.43 -25.04 -16.21
N ARG A 238 -25.66 -24.50 -15.02
CA ARG A 238 -24.71 -24.53 -13.90
C ARG A 238 -25.47 -24.73 -12.59
N GLN A 239 -24.95 -25.56 -11.70
CA GLN A 239 -25.51 -25.74 -10.36
C GLN A 239 -24.52 -25.25 -9.30
N CYS A 240 -24.96 -24.34 -8.45
CA CYS A 240 -24.21 -23.89 -7.30
C CYS A 240 -24.84 -24.39 -5.99
N THR A 241 -24.03 -24.95 -5.10
CA THR A 241 -24.44 -25.48 -3.80
C THR A 241 -23.93 -24.55 -2.70
N LEU A 242 -24.81 -24.09 -1.82
CA LEU A 242 -24.45 -23.45 -0.55
C LEU A 242 -24.58 -24.44 0.59
N GLN A 243 -23.55 -24.53 1.41
CA GLN A 243 -23.49 -25.47 2.53
C GLN A 243 -22.70 -24.89 3.69
N ALA A 244 -23.09 -25.26 4.91
CA ALA A 244 -22.32 -24.95 6.09
C ALA A 244 -20.98 -25.69 6.07
N CYS A 245 -19.91 -25.00 6.49
CA CYS A 245 -18.55 -25.52 6.47
C CYS A 245 -17.71 -24.90 7.60
N VAL A 246 -16.59 -25.54 7.91
CA VAL A 246 -15.53 -24.93 8.72
C VAL A 246 -14.45 -24.43 7.77
N GLN A 247 -14.07 -23.16 7.92
CA GLN A 247 -13.08 -22.49 7.08
C GLN A 247 -11.86 -22.11 7.93
N THR A 248 -10.67 -22.37 7.43
CA THR A 248 -9.41 -21.84 7.96
C THR A 248 -9.13 -20.50 7.26
N LEU A 249 -9.22 -19.40 8.00
CA LEU A 249 -9.04 -18.05 7.46
C LEU A 249 -7.63 -17.54 7.75
N ASN A 250 -6.97 -17.04 6.71
CA ASN A 250 -5.83 -16.15 6.85
C ASN A 250 -6.33 -14.71 6.77
N SER A 251 -6.20 -13.97 7.86
CA SER A 251 -6.81 -12.66 8.05
C SER A 251 -5.76 -11.59 8.35
N SER A 252 -5.86 -10.46 7.67
CA SER A 252 -5.04 -9.29 7.90
C SER A 252 -5.79 -8.00 7.60
N ILE A 253 -5.45 -6.93 8.29
CA ILE A 253 -5.86 -5.57 7.94
C ILE A 253 -4.62 -4.86 7.41
N VAL A 254 -4.71 -4.30 6.21
CA VAL A 254 -3.65 -3.51 5.58
C VAL A 254 -4.23 -2.17 5.18
N ASN A 255 -3.66 -1.07 5.68
CA ASN A 255 -4.13 0.30 5.45
C ASN A 255 -5.63 0.49 5.80
N GLY A 256 -6.09 -0.16 6.87
CA GLY A 256 -7.48 -0.09 7.34
C GLY A 256 -8.46 -0.99 6.58
N GLU A 257 -8.03 -1.71 5.55
CA GLU A 257 -8.87 -2.66 4.83
C GLU A 257 -8.63 -4.11 5.28
N LEU A 258 -9.72 -4.79 5.68
CA LEU A 258 -9.71 -6.21 6.00
C LEU A 258 -9.58 -7.04 4.72
N LYS A 259 -8.61 -7.95 4.73
CA LYS A 259 -8.37 -8.95 3.68
C LYS A 259 -8.35 -10.33 4.34
N GLU A 260 -9.30 -11.17 3.95
CA GLU A 260 -9.41 -12.54 4.41
C GLU A 260 -9.38 -13.49 3.22
N THR A 261 -8.64 -14.59 3.38
CA THR A 261 -8.55 -15.65 2.37
C THR A 261 -8.82 -16.99 3.04
N ILE A 262 -9.61 -17.83 2.38
CA ILE A 262 -9.89 -19.19 2.84
C ILE A 262 -8.73 -20.07 2.40
N VAL A 263 -7.95 -20.58 3.35
CA VAL A 263 -6.81 -21.48 3.10
C VAL A 263 -7.30 -22.92 2.93
N HIS A 264 -8.21 -23.33 3.80
CA HIS A 264 -8.81 -24.65 3.79
C HIS A 264 -10.29 -24.55 4.16
N ALA A 265 -11.11 -25.46 3.62
CA ALA A 265 -12.51 -25.57 3.97
C ALA A 265 -12.91 -27.05 4.08
N THR A 266 -13.55 -27.39 5.19
CA THR A 266 -14.05 -28.73 5.45
C THR A 266 -15.57 -28.69 5.58
N THR A 267 -16.23 -29.61 4.89
CA THR A 267 -17.69 -29.78 4.94
C THR A 267 -18.00 -31.15 5.50
N ASN A 268 -19.16 -31.28 6.16
CA ASN A 268 -19.66 -32.60 6.49
C ASN A 268 -20.61 -33.08 5.38
N GLY A 269 -20.27 -34.21 4.78
CA GLY A 269 -21.03 -34.83 3.68
C GLY A 269 -21.95 -35.96 4.12
N THR A 270 -22.03 -36.28 5.42
CA THR A 270 -22.95 -37.35 5.83
C THR A 270 -24.40 -36.93 5.57
N VAL A 271 -25.25 -37.91 5.39
CA VAL A 271 -26.68 -37.71 5.18
C VAL A 271 -27.34 -38.08 6.50
N ALA A 272 -28.01 -37.13 7.14
CA ALA A 272 -28.63 -37.38 8.43
C ALA A 272 -29.80 -38.36 8.28
N LYS A 273 -29.77 -39.44 9.07
CA LYS A 273 -30.92 -40.34 9.29
C LYS A 273 -31.68 -39.87 10.53
N ALA A 274 -32.12 -38.61 10.58
CA ALA A 274 -32.87 -38.17 11.76
C ALA A 274 -34.29 -38.78 11.72
N THR A 275 -34.74 -39.30 12.85
CA THR A 275 -36.13 -39.63 13.11
C THR A 275 -36.82 -38.39 13.68
N GLN A 276 -38.11 -38.21 13.38
CA GLN A 276 -38.93 -37.03 13.75
C GLN A 276 -38.90 -36.64 15.24
N GLU A 277 -38.38 -37.51 16.11
CA GLU A 277 -38.39 -37.38 17.57
C GLU A 277 -37.10 -36.77 18.18
N SER A 278 -35.99 -36.63 17.42
CA SER A 278 -34.76 -36.00 17.92
C SER A 278 -34.04 -35.16 16.87
N LEU A 279 -34.13 -33.84 17.00
CA LEU A 279 -33.38 -32.88 16.19
C LEU A 279 -31.92 -32.79 16.70
N GLU A 280 -31.08 -33.74 16.29
CA GLU A 280 -29.66 -33.70 16.64
C GLU A 280 -28.93 -32.55 15.94
N PRO A 281 -28.00 -31.85 16.62
CA PRO A 281 -27.20 -30.81 16.01
C PRO A 281 -26.18 -31.36 15.01
N ILE A 282 -25.80 -30.48 14.11
CA ILE A 282 -24.92 -30.70 12.96
C ILE A 282 -23.49 -30.45 13.42
N TYR A 283 -22.68 -31.50 13.46
CA TYR A 283 -21.26 -31.38 13.82
C TYR A 283 -20.38 -31.37 12.58
N ILE A 284 -19.55 -30.35 12.44
CA ILE A 284 -18.51 -30.28 11.40
C ILE A 284 -17.16 -30.23 12.11
N SER A 285 -16.28 -31.19 11.81
CA SER A 285 -14.92 -31.20 12.36
C SER A 285 -14.00 -30.32 11.50
N GLY A 286 -13.19 -29.49 12.16
CA GLY A 286 -12.10 -28.79 11.51
C GLY A 286 -10.89 -29.69 11.23
N GLU A 287 -9.88 -29.13 10.58
CA GLU A 287 -8.61 -29.79 10.24
C GLU A 287 -7.85 -30.22 11.51
N ASN A 288 -7.92 -29.41 12.57
CA ASN A 288 -7.24 -29.69 13.83
C ASN A 288 -7.92 -30.77 14.68
N ASN A 289 -9.13 -31.21 14.32
CA ASN A 289 -9.91 -32.28 14.98
C ASN A 289 -10.04 -32.16 16.53
N LYS A 290 -9.84 -30.96 17.11
CA LYS A 290 -9.85 -30.73 18.56
C LYS A 290 -11.28 -30.71 19.13
N GLU A 291 -12.15 -29.90 18.53
CA GLU A 291 -13.56 -29.76 18.92
C GLU A 291 -14.43 -29.62 17.65
N PRO A 292 -15.60 -30.29 17.59
CA PRO A 292 -16.52 -30.11 16.48
C PRO A 292 -17.25 -28.77 16.58
N TYR A 293 -17.64 -28.23 15.44
CA TYR A 293 -18.41 -26.99 15.33
C TYR A 293 -19.90 -27.32 15.19
N PRO A 294 -20.72 -27.18 16.25
CA PRO A 294 -22.14 -27.52 16.19
C PRO A 294 -22.99 -26.42 15.55
N ILE A 295 -23.96 -26.83 14.75
CA ILE A 295 -25.08 -26.00 14.28
C ILE A 295 -26.37 -26.65 14.75
N ASP A 296 -27.25 -25.91 15.43
CA ASP A 296 -28.56 -26.45 15.82
C ASP A 296 -29.39 -26.74 14.57
N MET A 297 -30.04 -27.90 14.50
CA MET A 297 -30.87 -28.28 13.35
C MET A 297 -32.00 -27.27 13.10
N LYS A 298 -32.55 -26.66 14.17
CA LYS A 298 -33.59 -25.62 14.07
C LYS A 298 -33.10 -24.40 13.28
N VAL A 299 -31.81 -24.08 13.39
CA VAL A 299 -31.19 -23.03 12.58
C VAL A 299 -31.26 -23.41 11.12
N MET A 300 -30.78 -24.61 10.76
CA MET A 300 -30.74 -25.02 9.35
C MET A 300 -32.13 -25.14 8.75
N MET A 301 -33.11 -25.65 9.51
CA MET A 301 -34.52 -25.65 9.14
C MET A 301 -35.04 -24.23 8.89
N GLY A 302 -34.75 -23.29 9.81
CA GLY A 302 -35.16 -21.90 9.65
C GLY A 302 -34.51 -21.19 8.46
N ILE A 303 -33.22 -21.42 8.23
CA ILE A 303 -32.50 -20.90 7.06
C ILE A 303 -33.12 -21.45 5.78
N ARG A 304 -33.33 -22.76 5.67
CA ARG A 304 -33.94 -23.40 4.50
C ARG A 304 -35.35 -22.87 4.22
N SER A 305 -36.18 -22.78 5.25
CA SER A 305 -37.55 -22.27 5.13
C SER A 305 -37.58 -20.81 4.68
N TRP A 306 -36.70 -19.97 5.21
CA TRP A 306 -36.65 -18.57 4.77
C TRP A 306 -36.03 -18.43 3.37
N PHE A 307 -35.04 -19.27 3.05
CA PHE A 307 -34.43 -19.27 1.72
C PHE A 307 -35.39 -19.76 0.64
N SER A 308 -36.29 -20.70 0.95
CA SER A 308 -37.32 -21.11 -0.01
C SER A 308 -38.31 -20.01 -0.36
N ASP A 309 -38.56 -19.10 0.60
CA ASP A 309 -39.36 -17.90 0.34
C ASP A 309 -38.59 -16.82 -0.42
N LEU A 310 -37.29 -16.67 -0.14
CA LEU A 310 -36.45 -15.63 -0.73
C LEU A 310 -36.00 -15.99 -2.16
N PHE A 311 -35.39 -17.17 -2.35
CA PHE A 311 -34.82 -17.63 -3.61
C PHE A 311 -35.84 -18.39 -4.45
N ARG A 312 -37.03 -17.83 -4.68
CA ARG A 312 -38.07 -18.48 -5.49
C ARG A 312 -37.59 -18.73 -6.92
N SER A 313 -38.15 -19.77 -7.55
CA SER A 313 -37.90 -20.03 -8.97
C SER A 313 -38.34 -18.83 -9.79
N GLY A 314 -37.48 -18.37 -10.69
CA GLY A 314 -37.78 -17.26 -11.57
C GLY A 314 -36.93 -17.27 -12.83
N SER A 315 -37.32 -16.45 -13.78
CA SER A 315 -36.77 -16.36 -15.12
C SER A 315 -36.53 -14.92 -15.54
N ALA A 316 -35.65 -14.76 -16.51
CA ALA A 316 -35.50 -13.55 -17.30
C ALA A 316 -35.97 -13.84 -18.72
N SER A 317 -36.95 -13.09 -19.21
CA SER A 317 -37.59 -13.35 -20.51
C SER A 317 -37.63 -12.10 -21.38
N ARG A 318 -37.48 -12.28 -22.69
CA ARG A 318 -37.61 -11.24 -23.73
C ARG A 318 -38.90 -11.40 -24.56
N ASN A 319 -39.83 -12.26 -24.13
CA ASN A 319 -41.05 -12.53 -24.89
C ASN A 319 -42.01 -11.32 -24.88
N GLU A 320 -42.35 -10.79 -26.05
CA GLU A 320 -43.28 -9.66 -26.25
C GLU A 320 -44.69 -9.93 -25.67
N GLU A 321 -45.12 -11.19 -25.60
CA GLU A 321 -46.39 -11.53 -24.95
C GLU A 321 -46.34 -11.37 -23.43
N VAL A 322 -45.17 -11.58 -22.81
CA VAL A 322 -44.93 -11.36 -21.36
C VAL A 322 -44.74 -9.87 -21.08
N ILE A 323 -44.14 -9.12 -22.01
CA ILE A 323 -44.04 -7.65 -21.98
C ILE A 323 -45.44 -7.01 -21.86
N ASN A 324 -46.45 -7.58 -22.53
CA ASN A 324 -47.83 -7.08 -22.48
C ASN A 324 -48.69 -7.68 -21.34
N LYS A 325 -48.33 -8.83 -20.75
CA LYS A 325 -49.20 -9.55 -19.81
C LYS A 325 -49.10 -9.15 -18.33
N THR A 326 -48.20 -8.27 -17.91
CA THR A 326 -47.89 -8.19 -16.47
C THR A 326 -47.49 -6.80 -15.96
N ILE A 327 -48.42 -5.83 -16.07
CA ILE A 327 -48.41 -4.61 -15.23
C ILE A 327 -49.29 -4.81 -13.97
N THR A 328 -50.01 -5.94 -13.85
CA THR A 328 -51.00 -6.17 -12.79
C THR A 328 -50.47 -6.91 -11.55
N THR A 329 -49.28 -7.52 -11.62
CA THR A 329 -48.62 -8.16 -10.47
C THR A 329 -47.47 -7.29 -9.96
N PRO A 330 -47.46 -6.89 -8.69
CA PRO A 330 -46.50 -5.91 -8.14
C PRO A 330 -45.06 -6.40 -7.99
N ASP A 331 -44.77 -7.68 -8.26
CA ASP A 331 -43.47 -8.31 -7.96
C ASP A 331 -42.47 -8.32 -9.13
N ASN A 332 -42.86 -7.78 -10.29
CA ASN A 332 -42.06 -7.90 -11.51
C ASN A 332 -41.26 -6.63 -11.84
N VAL A 333 -40.04 -6.79 -12.37
CA VAL A 333 -39.16 -5.67 -12.72
C VAL A 333 -38.87 -5.66 -14.23
N ILE A 334 -39.17 -4.54 -14.89
CA ILE A 334 -38.85 -4.31 -16.31
C ILE A 334 -37.59 -3.45 -16.36
N VAL A 335 -36.55 -3.94 -17.04
CA VAL A 335 -35.30 -3.19 -17.21
C VAL A 335 -34.89 -3.19 -18.68
N ASN A 336 -34.61 -1.99 -19.20
CA ASN A 336 -33.96 -1.83 -20.50
C ASN A 336 -32.45 -2.01 -20.30
N LEU A 337 -31.95 -3.21 -20.60
CA LEU A 337 -30.55 -3.57 -20.43
C LEU A 337 -29.82 -3.51 -21.78
N THR A 338 -28.68 -2.81 -21.81
CA THR A 338 -27.75 -2.74 -22.95
C THR A 338 -26.39 -3.38 -22.67
N VAL A 339 -26.28 -4.14 -21.57
CA VAL A 339 -25.00 -4.69 -21.10
C VAL A 339 -24.59 -5.98 -21.82
N GLY A 340 -23.31 -6.05 -22.17
CA GLY A 340 -22.55 -7.25 -22.55
C GLY A 340 -22.91 -7.89 -23.89
N ILE A 341 -24.15 -8.32 -24.06
CA ILE A 341 -24.64 -9.08 -25.23
C ILE A 341 -26.15 -8.97 -25.45
N SER A 342 -26.91 -8.22 -24.63
CA SER A 342 -28.37 -8.12 -24.76
C SER A 342 -28.78 -6.76 -25.34
N SER A 343 -29.41 -6.75 -26.52
CA SER A 343 -30.08 -5.57 -27.09
C SER A 343 -31.59 -5.76 -27.02
N GLY A 344 -32.22 -5.41 -25.90
CA GLY A 344 -33.68 -5.51 -25.74
C GLY A 344 -34.17 -5.36 -24.31
N GLU A 345 -35.46 -5.06 -24.15
CA GLU A 345 -36.14 -5.06 -22.85
C GLU A 345 -36.17 -6.49 -22.30
N THR A 346 -35.70 -6.66 -21.07
CA THR A 346 -35.72 -7.96 -20.38
C THR A 346 -36.56 -7.81 -19.12
N PHE A 347 -37.46 -8.77 -18.92
CA PHE A 347 -38.32 -8.85 -17.75
C PHE A 347 -37.75 -9.85 -16.76
N PHE A 348 -37.78 -9.49 -15.48
CA PHE A 348 -37.31 -10.34 -14.39
C PHE A 348 -38.44 -10.65 -13.42
N ASP A 349 -38.59 -11.94 -13.07
CA ASP A 349 -39.55 -12.38 -12.05
C ASP A 349 -39.21 -11.88 -10.64
N THR A 350 -37.92 -11.63 -10.33
CA THR A 350 -37.46 -11.10 -9.02
C THR A 350 -36.15 -10.32 -9.14
N ASP A 351 -35.88 -9.43 -8.18
CA ASP A 351 -34.59 -8.72 -8.05
C ASP A 351 -33.38 -9.67 -7.90
N ILE A 352 -33.58 -10.85 -7.31
CA ILE A 352 -32.52 -11.84 -7.12
C ILE A 352 -32.12 -12.47 -8.46
N VAL A 353 -33.11 -12.84 -9.28
CA VAL A 353 -32.87 -13.31 -10.65
C VAL A 353 -32.13 -12.24 -11.45
N GLN A 354 -32.56 -10.98 -11.32
CA GLN A 354 -31.89 -9.85 -11.95
C GLN A 354 -30.44 -9.70 -11.49
N ALA A 355 -30.15 -9.83 -10.19
CA ALA A 355 -28.79 -9.73 -9.66
C ALA A 355 -27.86 -10.83 -10.23
N PHE A 356 -28.32 -12.08 -10.28
CA PHE A 356 -27.55 -13.18 -10.87
C PHE A 356 -27.38 -13.03 -12.38
N TYR A 357 -28.44 -12.64 -13.10
CA TYR A 357 -28.38 -12.35 -14.53
C TYR A 357 -27.35 -11.26 -14.83
N TRP A 358 -27.42 -10.14 -14.12
CA TRP A 358 -26.51 -9.01 -14.29
C TRP A 358 -25.06 -9.44 -14.08
N ASN A 359 -24.78 -10.10 -12.96
CA ASN A 359 -23.41 -10.55 -12.66
C ASN A 359 -22.88 -11.53 -13.71
N TYR A 360 -23.71 -12.49 -14.17
CA TYR A 360 -23.32 -13.44 -15.20
C TYR A 360 -22.87 -12.77 -16.50
N TYR A 361 -23.57 -11.72 -16.94
CA TYR A 361 -23.21 -11.06 -18.20
C TYR A 361 -22.11 -10.01 -18.05
N GLU A 362 -22.01 -9.35 -16.91
CA GLU A 362 -21.00 -8.31 -16.66
C GLU A 362 -19.61 -8.89 -16.33
N TYR A 363 -19.53 -9.98 -15.56
CA TYR A 363 -18.27 -10.48 -15.01
C TYR A 363 -17.98 -11.94 -15.42
N PRO A 364 -16.76 -12.29 -15.90
CA PRO A 364 -16.43 -13.64 -16.39
C PRO A 364 -16.74 -14.83 -15.47
N THR A 365 -16.86 -14.59 -14.17
CA THR A 365 -17.23 -15.57 -13.14
C THR A 365 -18.32 -15.03 -12.24
N GLY A 366 -19.25 -14.26 -12.78
CA GLY A 366 -20.20 -13.47 -11.99
C GLY A 366 -21.13 -14.27 -11.09
N ILE A 367 -21.59 -15.45 -11.55
CA ILE A 367 -22.39 -16.35 -10.71
C ILE A 367 -21.56 -16.82 -9.50
N ASP A 368 -20.33 -17.31 -9.74
CA ASP A 368 -19.43 -17.75 -8.68
C ASP A 368 -19.07 -16.61 -7.72
N MET A 369 -18.87 -15.39 -8.24
CA MET A 369 -18.59 -14.20 -7.45
C MET A 369 -19.76 -13.86 -6.51
N LEU A 370 -20.99 -13.81 -7.04
CA LEU A 370 -22.18 -13.50 -6.23
C LEU A 370 -22.48 -14.61 -5.21
N MET A 371 -22.28 -15.88 -5.59
CA MET A 371 -22.38 -17.01 -4.66
C MET A 371 -21.32 -16.93 -3.54
N ASN A 372 -20.11 -16.45 -3.86
CA ASN A 372 -19.04 -16.24 -2.89
C ASN A 372 -19.32 -15.05 -1.97
N ASP A 373 -19.88 -13.96 -2.47
CA ASP A 373 -20.23 -12.79 -1.67
C ASP A 373 -21.38 -13.11 -0.71
N LEU A 374 -22.38 -13.87 -1.18
CA LEU A 374 -23.45 -14.41 -0.34
C LEU A 374 -22.89 -15.32 0.76
N ALA A 375 -22.02 -16.26 0.42
CA ALA A 375 -21.39 -17.17 1.38
C ALA A 375 -20.53 -16.42 2.42
N THR A 376 -19.77 -15.41 1.98
CA THR A 376 -18.93 -14.56 2.83
C THR A 376 -19.77 -13.73 3.79
N SER A 377 -20.82 -13.08 3.28
CA SER A 377 -21.69 -12.24 4.12
C SER A 377 -22.42 -13.08 5.18
N VAL A 378 -22.91 -14.27 4.83
CA VAL A 378 -23.50 -15.19 5.82
C VAL A 378 -22.48 -15.65 6.85
N THR A 379 -21.24 -15.93 6.42
CA THR A 379 -20.14 -16.27 7.33
C THR A 379 -19.83 -15.12 8.31
N VAL A 380 -19.92 -13.88 7.85
CA VAL A 380 -19.79 -12.69 8.70
C VAL A 380 -20.90 -12.63 9.74
N SER A 381 -22.14 -12.98 9.38
CA SER A 381 -23.24 -13.09 10.36
C SER A 381 -22.98 -14.16 11.42
N PHE A 382 -22.44 -15.32 11.02
CA PHE A 382 -22.09 -16.38 11.97
C PHE A 382 -21.04 -15.93 12.99
N ARG A 383 -20.10 -15.07 12.56
CA ARG A 383 -19.01 -14.54 13.38
C ARG A 383 -19.44 -13.33 14.22
N SER A 384 -20.30 -12.46 13.72
CA SER A 384 -20.65 -11.20 14.41
C SER A 384 -21.71 -11.36 15.50
N PHE A 385 -22.62 -12.34 15.38
CA PHE A 385 -23.74 -12.46 16.31
C PHE A 385 -23.37 -13.05 17.68
N ASN A 386 -22.51 -14.08 17.71
CA ASN A 386 -22.05 -14.71 18.96
C ASN A 386 -20.65 -15.34 18.79
N GLY A 387 -19.78 -14.65 18.05
CA GLY A 387 -18.42 -15.10 17.83
C GLY A 387 -17.53 -14.94 19.06
N THR A 388 -16.45 -15.71 19.09
CA THR A 388 -15.37 -15.58 20.06
C THR A 388 -14.24 -14.72 19.50
N ASN A 389 -13.59 -13.97 20.37
CA ASN A 389 -12.50 -13.09 19.98
C ASN A 389 -11.24 -13.91 19.63
N VAL A 390 -10.65 -13.61 18.48
CA VAL A 390 -9.33 -14.06 18.07
C VAL A 390 -8.35 -12.92 18.26
N THR A 391 -7.37 -13.13 19.13
CA THR A 391 -6.31 -12.16 19.39
C THR A 391 -5.31 -12.13 18.24
N GLY A 392 -4.95 -10.93 17.79
CA GLY A 392 -3.93 -10.70 16.78
C GLY A 392 -2.92 -9.65 17.21
N ILE A 393 -2.02 -9.33 16.30
CA ILE A 393 -0.92 -8.39 16.51
C ILE A 393 -1.22 -7.14 15.68
N ALA A 394 -1.22 -5.98 16.34
CA ALA A 394 -1.28 -4.68 15.65
C ALA A 394 0.14 -4.20 15.34
N HIS A 395 0.33 -3.63 14.16
CA HIS A 395 1.61 -3.14 13.66
C HIS A 395 1.63 -1.62 13.64
N THR A 396 2.71 -1.02 14.12
CA THR A 396 2.96 0.43 14.06
C THR A 396 4.25 0.72 13.32
N VAL A 397 4.32 1.88 12.69
CA VAL A 397 5.54 2.36 12.04
C VAL A 397 6.30 3.22 13.03
N GLU A 398 7.52 2.80 13.36
CA GLU A 398 8.44 3.55 14.21
C GLU A 398 9.67 3.99 13.40
N SER A 399 10.16 5.18 13.69
CA SER A 399 11.37 5.72 13.08
C SER A 399 12.61 5.31 13.87
N TYR A 400 13.49 4.54 13.26
CA TYR A 400 14.79 4.17 13.82
C TYR A 400 15.88 5.01 13.19
N ILE A 401 16.81 5.50 14.01
CA ILE A 401 18.00 6.24 13.56
C ILE A 401 19.11 5.22 13.31
N HIS A 402 19.58 5.16 12.06
CA HIS A 402 20.78 4.42 11.70
C HIS A 402 21.94 5.41 11.54
N VAL A 403 22.99 5.18 12.33
CA VAL A 403 24.17 6.06 12.36
C VAL A 403 25.23 5.49 11.42
N GLU A 404 25.51 6.23 10.35
CA GLU A 404 26.53 5.88 9.36
C GLU A 404 27.89 6.45 9.79
N TRP A 405 28.64 5.67 10.56
CA TRP A 405 29.94 6.07 11.12
C TRP A 405 30.98 6.46 10.07
N SER A 406 30.84 5.96 8.83
CA SER A 406 31.70 6.29 7.70
C SER A 406 31.71 7.81 7.42
N PHE A 407 30.56 8.48 7.52
CA PHE A 407 30.45 9.92 7.28
C PHE A 407 31.03 10.77 8.41
N LEU A 408 31.28 10.21 9.60
CA LEU A 408 31.93 10.89 10.73
C LEU A 408 33.43 11.18 10.45
N THR A 409 34.04 10.42 9.53
CA THR A 409 35.48 10.51 9.24
C THR A 409 35.91 11.89 8.75
N VAL A 410 35.18 12.48 7.80
CA VAL A 410 35.51 13.79 7.22
C VAL A 410 35.36 14.92 8.24
N PRO A 411 34.25 15.02 9.02
CA PRO A 411 34.15 15.96 10.14
C PRO A 411 35.31 15.85 11.13
N LEU A 412 35.66 14.65 11.59
CA LEU A 412 36.76 14.47 12.55
C LEU A 412 38.11 14.87 11.94
N LEU A 413 38.36 14.47 10.69
CA LEU A 413 39.58 14.79 9.98
C LEU A 413 39.71 16.30 9.73
N THR A 414 38.61 17.00 9.37
CA THR A 414 38.64 18.46 9.23
C THR A 414 39.00 19.16 10.54
N ILE A 415 38.41 18.74 11.66
CA ILE A 415 38.72 19.31 12.98
C ILE A 415 40.19 19.09 13.31
N LEU A 416 40.69 17.86 13.15
CA LEU A 416 42.08 17.51 13.44
C LEU A 416 43.06 18.33 12.59
N LEU A 417 42.82 18.46 11.28
CA LEU A 417 43.66 19.27 10.39
C LEU A 417 43.59 20.76 10.73
N THR A 418 42.44 21.28 11.15
CA THR A 418 42.33 22.69 11.57
C THR A 418 43.13 22.98 12.84
N ILE A 419 43.16 22.03 13.79
CA ILE A 419 43.97 22.13 15.00
C ILE A 419 45.46 22.12 14.63
N ILE A 420 45.90 21.18 13.80
CA ILE A 420 47.30 21.10 13.34
C ILE A 420 47.72 22.39 12.64
N PHE A 421 46.88 22.91 11.73
CA PHE A 421 47.15 24.15 11.02
C PHE A 421 47.30 25.34 11.99
N LEU A 422 46.37 25.46 12.93
CA LEU A 422 46.40 26.54 13.91
C LEU A 422 47.64 26.46 14.80
N SER A 423 47.96 25.27 15.34
CA SER A 423 49.15 25.06 16.16
C SER A 423 50.43 25.41 15.40
N ALA A 424 50.55 25.01 14.14
CA ALA A 424 51.69 25.34 13.31
C ALA A 424 51.77 26.85 13.00
N ALA A 425 50.64 27.52 12.73
CA ALA A 425 50.60 28.96 12.53
C ALA A 425 51.01 29.73 13.80
N ILE A 426 50.56 29.28 14.98
CA ILE A 426 50.96 29.84 16.28
C ILE A 426 52.46 29.64 16.50
N TYR A 427 52.97 28.42 16.30
CA TYR A 427 54.38 28.11 16.47
C TYR A 427 55.26 28.96 15.56
N GLN A 428 54.88 29.12 14.29
CA GLN A 428 55.64 29.93 13.34
C GLN A 428 55.57 31.43 13.69
N THR A 429 54.43 31.91 14.19
CA THR A 429 54.30 33.30 14.67
C THR A 429 55.26 33.55 15.84
N TYR A 430 55.31 32.61 16.79
CA TYR A 430 56.17 32.68 17.97
C TYR A 430 57.66 32.57 17.60
N HIS A 431 58.05 31.57 16.82
CA HIS A 431 59.44 31.31 16.47
C HIS A 431 60.09 32.48 15.71
N HIS A 432 59.33 33.17 14.86
CA HIS A 432 59.83 34.30 14.08
C HIS A 432 59.58 35.66 14.74
N ASN A 433 59.15 35.71 16.01
CA ASN A 433 58.80 36.95 16.73
C ASN A 433 57.90 37.88 15.89
N ALA A 434 56.95 37.31 15.14
CA ALA A 434 56.09 38.08 14.24
C ALA A 434 54.95 38.73 15.01
N ASN A 435 54.63 39.99 14.69
CA ASN A 435 53.51 40.69 15.31
C ASN A 435 52.17 40.07 14.88
N LEU A 436 51.21 40.05 15.80
CA LEU A 436 49.90 39.44 15.58
C LEU A 436 48.97 40.42 14.86
N TRP A 437 49.11 40.51 13.54
CA TRP A 437 48.35 41.45 12.71
C TRP A 437 47.15 40.81 12.00
N LYS A 438 47.17 39.50 11.74
CA LYS A 438 46.07 38.77 11.06
C LYS A 438 45.53 39.57 9.85
N SER A 439 44.23 39.85 9.80
CA SER A 439 43.57 40.64 8.76
C SER A 439 43.40 42.13 9.14
N ASN A 440 44.20 42.66 10.07
CA ASN A 440 44.07 44.03 10.54
C ASN A 440 44.49 45.05 9.47
N VAL A 441 43.53 45.86 9.01
CA VAL A 441 43.75 46.91 8.01
C VAL A 441 44.68 48.02 8.52
N LEU A 442 44.65 48.30 9.83
CA LEU A 442 45.55 49.29 10.42
C LEU A 442 47.02 48.88 10.27
N ALA A 443 47.31 47.58 10.41
CA ALA A 443 48.66 47.08 10.23
C ALA A 443 49.17 47.31 8.80
N THR A 444 48.33 47.10 7.77
CA THR A 444 48.69 47.40 6.38
C THR A 444 48.87 48.90 6.09
N LEU A 445 48.12 49.78 6.75
CA LEU A 445 48.21 51.22 6.55
C LEU A 445 49.43 51.84 7.25
N VAL A 446 49.74 51.35 8.47
CA VAL A 446 50.86 51.86 9.28
C VAL A 446 52.20 51.31 8.82
N HIS A 447 52.26 50.02 8.45
CA HIS A 447 53.48 49.31 8.04
C HIS A 447 53.55 49.11 6.53
N GLY A 448 53.13 50.13 5.77
CA GLY A 448 53.00 50.09 4.31
C GLY A 448 54.33 49.94 3.55
N LEU A 449 54.24 50.11 2.22
CA LEU A 449 55.39 50.11 1.32
C LEU A 449 56.36 51.24 1.66
N ASP A 450 57.65 50.95 1.51
CA ASP A 450 58.66 51.99 1.62
C ASP A 450 58.59 52.98 0.47
N ARG A 451 59.17 54.18 0.65
CA ARG A 451 58.98 55.32 -0.24
C ARG A 451 59.34 55.00 -1.70
N SER A 452 60.47 54.32 -1.93
CA SER A 452 60.94 53.96 -3.28
C SER A 452 60.03 52.94 -3.97
N ALA A 453 59.53 51.94 -3.22
CA ALA A 453 58.59 50.95 -3.74
C ALA A 453 57.21 51.55 -4.03
N ARG A 454 56.80 52.54 -3.24
CA ARG A 454 55.54 53.27 -3.41
C ARG A 454 55.58 54.21 -4.61
N GLU A 455 56.61 55.03 -4.75
CA GLU A 455 56.78 55.97 -5.88
C GLU A 455 56.74 55.23 -7.22
N LYS A 456 57.41 54.06 -7.32
CA LYS A 456 57.41 53.22 -8.52
C LYS A 456 56.02 52.68 -8.92
N LEU A 457 55.14 52.44 -7.95
CA LEU A 457 53.77 52.00 -8.22
C LEU A 457 52.85 53.20 -8.51
N GLU A 458 53.10 54.36 -7.88
CA GLU A 458 52.36 55.60 -8.14
C GLU A 458 52.63 56.16 -9.55
N ASP A 459 53.84 55.96 -10.08
CA ASP A 459 54.22 56.31 -11.46
C ASP A 459 53.44 55.52 -12.52
N LEU A 460 52.80 54.41 -12.14
CA LEU A 460 51.94 53.61 -13.01
C LEU A 460 50.49 54.08 -12.88
N GLY A 461 49.93 54.63 -13.95
CA GLY A 461 48.64 55.34 -13.91
C GLY A 461 47.41 54.48 -13.62
N GLY A 462 47.45 53.16 -13.85
CA GLY A 462 46.29 52.26 -13.68
C GLY A 462 46.49 51.12 -12.68
N LEU A 463 45.45 50.80 -11.89
CA LEU A 463 45.43 49.67 -10.94
C LEU A 463 45.86 48.33 -11.56
N ARG A 464 45.48 48.09 -12.82
CA ARG A 464 45.85 46.85 -13.54
C ARG A 464 47.34 46.81 -13.89
N GLU A 465 47.95 47.96 -14.16
CA GLU A 465 49.40 48.09 -14.40
C GLU A 465 50.16 47.97 -13.08
N GLN A 466 49.65 48.59 -12.01
CA GLN A 466 50.17 48.43 -10.65
C GLN A 466 50.15 46.97 -10.19
N GLN A 467 49.07 46.23 -10.42
CA GLN A 467 49.00 44.78 -10.13
C GLN A 467 49.96 43.94 -10.97
N LYS A 468 50.23 44.36 -12.22
CA LYS A 468 51.19 43.67 -13.10
C LYS A 468 52.61 43.89 -12.60
N GLU A 469 52.95 45.10 -12.19
CA GLU A 469 54.26 45.44 -11.63
C GLU A 469 54.46 44.90 -10.21
N ALA A 470 53.40 44.78 -9.40
CA ALA A 470 53.45 44.14 -8.09
C ALA A 470 53.92 42.67 -8.13
N LYS A 471 53.85 42.01 -9.30
CA LYS A 471 54.40 40.66 -9.50
C LYS A 471 55.92 40.63 -9.64
N THR A 472 56.54 41.75 -10.04
CA THR A 472 57.99 41.86 -10.26
C THR A 472 58.68 42.52 -9.07
N VAL A 473 57.98 43.40 -8.34
CA VAL A 473 58.49 44.06 -7.14
C VAL A 473 58.51 43.09 -5.97
N LYS A 474 59.71 42.63 -5.60
CA LYS A 474 59.92 41.81 -4.40
C LYS A 474 60.15 42.69 -3.19
N VAL A 475 59.42 42.41 -2.12
CA VAL A 475 59.48 43.15 -0.86
C VAL A 475 59.73 42.21 0.30
N GLN A 476 60.32 42.73 1.37
CA GLN A 476 60.47 42.04 2.64
C GLN A 476 60.15 43.02 3.78
N LEU A 477 59.55 42.50 4.85
CA LEU A 477 59.24 43.28 6.04
C LEU A 477 60.55 43.50 6.81
N SER A 478 61.11 44.69 6.73
CA SER A 478 62.32 45.12 7.44
C SER A 478 62.02 46.31 8.34
N GLU A 479 62.85 46.51 9.36
CA GLU A 479 62.77 47.72 10.21
C GLU A 479 63.30 48.92 9.41
N GLY A 480 62.45 49.92 9.19
CA GLY A 480 62.79 51.15 8.47
C GLY A 480 63.16 52.30 9.42
N ASP A 481 63.53 53.44 8.83
CA ASP A 481 63.89 54.65 9.58
C ASP A 481 62.76 55.07 10.54
N GLY A 482 63.08 55.12 11.83
CA GLY A 482 62.14 55.45 12.92
C GLY A 482 61.49 54.25 13.63
N GLY A 483 61.97 53.02 13.42
CA GLY A 483 61.49 51.82 14.13
C GLY A 483 60.16 51.25 13.61
N LEU A 484 59.68 51.76 12.47
CA LEU A 484 58.51 51.23 11.78
C LEU A 484 58.91 50.14 10.81
N LEU A 485 58.28 48.97 10.92
CA LEU A 485 58.41 47.90 9.93
C LEU A 485 57.81 48.36 8.59
N ARG A 486 58.55 48.23 7.48
CA ARG A 486 58.12 48.57 6.12
C ARG A 486 58.44 47.46 5.14
N LEU A 487 57.67 47.40 4.06
CA LEU A 487 57.96 46.53 2.92
C LEU A 487 58.94 47.26 1.99
N SER A 488 60.24 46.98 2.16
CA SER A 488 61.34 47.66 1.45
C SER A 488 61.97 46.78 0.36
N LYS A 489 62.64 47.42 -0.60
CA LYS A 489 63.51 46.78 -1.58
C LYS A 489 64.96 46.92 -1.08
N TYR A 490 65.72 45.84 -1.08
CA TYR A 490 67.06 45.83 -0.46
C TYR A 490 68.11 46.70 -1.18
N ASP A 491 67.87 47.16 -2.42
CA ASP A 491 68.84 48.02 -3.11
C ASP A 491 68.99 49.41 -2.45
N ASP A 492 68.15 49.74 -1.46
CA ASP A 492 68.12 51.02 -0.73
C ASP A 492 68.55 50.88 0.77
N ILE A 493 69.22 49.79 1.18
CA ILE A 493 69.73 49.59 2.56
C ILE A 493 71.25 49.71 2.62
#